data_AF-A0A925ZNQ4-F1
#
_entry.id   AF-A0A925ZNQ4-F1
#
_cell.length_a   1.000
_cell.length_b   1.000
_cell.length_c   1.000
_cell.angle_alpha   90.00
_cell.angle_beta   90.00
_cell.angle_gamma   90.00
#
_symmetry.space_group_name_H-M   'P 1'
#
loop_
_entity.id
_entity.type
_entity.pdbx_description
1 polymer ?
#
loop_
_entity_poly.entity_id
_entity_poly.type
_entity_poly.pdbx_seq_one_letter_code
_entity_poly.pdbx_strand_id
1 'polypeptide(L)'
;MGVFASLGYACAVVLGPPAPTIEVPPSATSASEARELQGLREPPPPTISQELRRATAGDQNPKGGGVRDDVLGDRAVDQIRVRTRPDGSVEVEMPRSVYMRAAACTLGRCLGRRKIDRQSDKPIPQATAPVMLGISGTFGWTPASPRDATRLLERTREQRVQQAIAHQRRMLARSAGEISVRLGALLHDTALAPARRREIVFQLWDDAVCSASSVGRDDPLAAERMRAAQEARVRIERFVQRWLPRGSALGYSEAELARLNSGRCASRPFRPYAATDAVAGETAAQ
;
A
#
# COMPACT_ATOMS: atom_id res chain seq x y z
N MET A 1 -21.64 10.96 -27.06
CA MET A 1 -21.66 10.87 -25.59
C MET A 1 -20.99 9.56 -25.16
N GLY A 2 -19.69 9.56 -24.83
CA GLY A 2 -19.01 8.29 -24.50
C GLY A 2 -17.53 8.37 -24.10
N VAL A 3 -17.05 9.47 -23.51
CA VAL A 3 -15.61 9.62 -23.13
C VAL A 3 -15.42 9.81 -21.61
N PHE A 4 -16.47 9.71 -20.80
CA PHE A 4 -16.37 9.95 -19.35
C PHE A 4 -15.88 8.74 -18.51
N ALA A 5 -15.76 7.53 -19.09
CA ALA A 5 -15.45 6.32 -18.31
C ALA A 5 -13.95 6.09 -18.00
N SER A 6 -13.02 6.74 -18.68
CA SER A 6 -11.57 6.49 -18.45
C SER A 6 -10.88 7.44 -17.48
N LEU A 7 -11.50 8.54 -17.07
CA LEU A 7 -10.88 9.47 -16.09
C LEU A 7 -10.98 8.97 -14.64
N GLY A 8 -11.95 8.11 -14.32
CA GLY A 8 -12.04 7.47 -13.01
C GLY A 8 -10.85 6.58 -12.67
N TYR A 9 -10.18 6.01 -13.69
CA TYR A 9 -8.97 5.19 -13.49
C TYR A 9 -7.72 6.02 -13.18
N ALA A 10 -7.65 7.29 -13.61
CA ALA A 10 -6.52 8.15 -13.28
C ALA A 10 -6.49 8.55 -11.79
N CYS A 11 -7.67 8.61 -11.17
CA CYS A 11 -7.90 8.96 -9.76
C CYS A 11 -7.39 7.88 -8.79
N ALA A 12 -7.56 6.59 -9.13
CA ALA A 12 -7.07 5.47 -8.32
C ALA A 12 -5.54 5.35 -8.29
N VAL A 13 -4.83 5.93 -9.27
CA VAL A 13 -3.37 5.76 -9.40
C VAL A 13 -2.59 6.81 -8.61
N VAL A 14 -3.15 8.00 -8.33
CA VAL A 14 -2.40 9.05 -7.63
C VAL A 14 -2.24 8.77 -6.13
N LEU A 15 -3.15 8.01 -5.51
CA LEU A 15 -3.06 7.68 -4.07
C LEU A 15 -3.15 6.18 -3.76
N GLY A 16 -3.29 5.34 -4.78
CA GLY A 16 -3.65 3.93 -4.60
C GLY A 16 -5.07 3.76 -4.06
N PRO A 17 -5.70 2.58 -4.19
CA PRO A 17 -6.88 2.29 -3.39
C PRO A 17 -6.54 2.51 -1.91
N PRO A 18 -7.48 3.01 -1.08
CA PRO A 18 -7.24 3.05 0.36
C PRO A 18 -6.82 1.65 0.79
N ALA A 19 -5.74 1.55 1.57
CA ALA A 19 -5.36 0.29 2.16
C ALA A 19 -6.61 -0.27 2.87
N PRO A 20 -6.87 -1.59 2.79
CA PRO A 20 -8.01 -2.17 3.50
C PRO A 20 -7.95 -1.68 4.94
N THR A 21 -9.04 -1.09 5.43
CA THR A 21 -9.14 -0.61 6.81
C THR A 21 -8.84 -1.80 7.71
N ILE A 22 -7.62 -1.85 8.25
CA ILE A 22 -7.29 -2.83 9.27
C ILE A 22 -8.03 -2.33 10.50
N GLU A 23 -9.16 -2.95 10.81
CA GLU A 23 -9.81 -2.76 12.11
C GLU A 23 -8.79 -3.17 13.17
N VAL A 24 -8.15 -2.16 13.78
CA VAL A 24 -7.30 -2.36 14.94
C VAL A 24 -8.25 -2.45 16.13
N PRO A 25 -8.50 -3.65 16.71
CA PRO A 25 -9.22 -3.73 17.98
C PRO A 25 -8.59 -2.79 19.01
N PRO A 26 -9.39 -2.05 19.79
CA PRO A 26 -8.88 -1.13 20.79
C PRO A 26 -8.02 -1.93 21.78
N SER A 27 -6.71 -1.74 21.72
CA SER A 27 -5.80 -2.30 22.71
C SER A 27 -6.01 -1.54 24.00
N ALA A 28 -6.47 -2.25 25.03
CA ALA A 28 -6.59 -1.74 26.38
C ALA A 28 -5.18 -1.54 26.97
N THR A 29 -4.56 -0.41 26.63
CA THR A 29 -3.33 0.06 27.29
C THR A 29 -3.62 1.44 27.85
N SER A 30 -3.46 1.52 29.17
CA SER A 30 -3.92 2.56 30.07
C SER A 30 -3.32 3.94 29.78
N ALA A 31 -4.12 4.97 30.02
CA ALA A 31 -3.79 6.39 29.94
C ALA A 31 -2.64 6.87 30.88
N SER A 32 -1.91 5.96 31.53
CA SER A 32 -0.79 6.29 32.42
C SER A 32 0.55 6.40 31.70
N GLU A 33 0.77 5.73 30.56
CA GLU A 33 2.06 5.79 29.84
C GLU A 33 2.22 7.05 28.98
N ALA A 34 1.14 7.78 28.69
CA ALA A 34 1.19 8.97 27.83
C ALA A 34 1.79 10.21 28.51
N ARG A 35 1.99 10.22 29.84
CA ARG A 35 2.53 11.37 30.58
C ARG A 35 4.04 11.35 30.82
N GLU A 36 4.72 10.22 30.61
CA GLU A 36 6.15 10.10 30.94
C GLU A 36 7.09 10.42 29.76
N LEU A 37 6.56 10.57 28.54
CA LEU A 37 7.36 10.76 27.31
C LEU A 37 7.55 12.23 26.87
N GLN A 38 7.01 13.22 27.59
CA GLN A 38 7.11 14.64 27.18
C GLN A 38 8.43 15.35 27.52
N GLY A 39 9.43 14.64 28.08
CA GLY A 39 10.70 15.23 28.51
C GLY A 39 11.95 14.84 27.72
N LEU A 40 11.88 13.92 26.75
CA LEU A 40 13.08 13.41 26.07
C LEU A 40 13.27 14.07 24.70
N ARG A 41 14.35 14.85 24.59
CA ARG A 41 14.85 15.43 23.35
C ARG A 41 15.14 14.30 22.37
N GLU A 42 14.41 14.25 21.25
CA GLU A 42 14.57 13.19 20.24
C GLU A 42 16.04 13.14 19.74
N PRO A 43 16.72 11.98 19.87
CA PRO A 43 18.02 11.80 19.22
C PRO A 43 17.81 11.79 17.68
N PRO A 44 18.80 12.25 16.90
CA PRO A 44 18.71 12.22 15.45
C PRO A 44 18.50 10.77 14.97
N PRO A 45 17.69 10.55 13.92
CA PRO A 45 17.38 9.22 13.44
C PRO A 45 18.66 8.49 13.01
N PRO A 46 18.85 7.20 13.38
CA PRO A 46 20.00 6.45 12.94
C PRO A 46 20.00 6.34 11.43
N THR A 47 21.17 6.54 10.82
CA THR A 47 21.35 6.31 9.39
C THR A 47 21.13 4.82 9.12
N ILE A 48 20.23 4.50 8.18
CA ILE A 48 19.77 3.13 7.82
C ILE A 48 20.93 2.12 7.67
N SER A 49 22.13 2.58 7.30
CA SER A 49 23.31 1.76 7.14
C SER A 49 23.95 1.23 8.44
N GLN A 50 23.63 1.77 9.63
CA GLN A 50 24.17 1.30 10.91
C GLN A 50 23.33 0.19 11.56
N GLU A 51 22.00 0.23 11.44
CA GLU A 51 21.14 -0.85 11.96
C GLU A 51 21.29 -2.13 11.15
N LEU A 52 21.43 -2.01 9.81
CA LEU A 52 21.65 -3.17 8.94
C LEU A 52 22.97 -3.92 9.25
N ARG A 53 23.99 -3.21 9.75
CA ARG A 53 25.29 -3.80 10.14
C ARG A 53 25.27 -4.44 11.53
N ARG A 54 24.44 -3.94 12.45
CA ARG A 54 24.27 -4.58 13.77
C ARG A 54 23.44 -5.85 13.68
N ALA A 55 22.44 -5.89 12.78
CA ALA A 55 21.62 -7.08 12.56
C ALA A 55 22.36 -8.25 11.87
N THR A 56 23.53 -8.01 11.27
CA THR A 56 24.28 -9.02 10.50
C THR A 56 25.51 -9.60 11.23
N ALA A 57 25.86 -9.09 12.42
CA ALA A 57 27.15 -9.40 13.06
C ALA A 57 27.09 -10.43 14.21
N GLY A 58 25.96 -11.06 14.50
CA GLY A 58 25.90 -12.01 15.61
C GLY A 58 24.74 -12.99 15.53
N ASP A 59 24.93 -14.10 14.82
CA ASP A 59 24.26 -15.34 15.20
C ASP A 59 25.05 -16.57 14.71
N GLN A 60 25.98 -17.05 15.54
CA GLN A 60 26.54 -18.39 15.41
C GLN A 60 25.77 -19.32 16.37
N ASN A 61 24.91 -20.12 15.76
CA ASN A 61 23.92 -21.01 16.35
C ASN A 61 24.53 -22.26 17.02
N PRO A 62 24.11 -22.68 18.22
CA PRO A 62 24.21 -24.06 18.67
C PRO A 62 22.88 -24.82 18.49
N LYS A 63 22.87 -25.74 17.51
CA LYS A 63 22.02 -26.95 17.38
C LYS A 63 20.74 -27.02 18.25
N GLY A 64 19.70 -26.31 17.82
CA GLY A 64 18.31 -26.58 18.16
C GLY A 64 17.44 -26.19 16.96
N GLY A 65 16.35 -26.91 16.68
CA GLY A 65 15.44 -26.63 15.57
C GLY A 65 14.85 -25.21 15.68
N GLY A 66 15.55 -24.24 15.10
CA GLY A 66 15.26 -22.83 15.20
C GLY A 66 14.61 -22.31 13.92
N VAL A 67 13.63 -21.44 14.11
CA VAL A 67 13.02 -20.62 13.05
C VAL A 67 14.14 -19.96 12.26
N ARG A 68 14.23 -20.27 10.96
CA ARG A 68 15.13 -19.56 10.04
C ARG A 68 14.46 -18.26 9.66
N ASP A 69 14.98 -17.15 10.16
CA ASP A 69 14.60 -15.81 9.73
C ASP A 69 15.40 -15.48 8.45
N ASP A 70 14.75 -15.45 7.30
CA ASP A 70 15.34 -14.90 6.07
C ASP A 70 15.17 -13.36 6.05
N VAL A 71 16.15 -12.66 5.48
CA VAL A 71 16.29 -11.18 5.46
C VAL A 71 15.09 -10.45 4.82
N LEU A 72 14.19 -11.18 4.15
CA LEU A 72 12.96 -10.67 3.55
C LEU A 72 11.71 -10.83 4.44
N GLY A 73 11.85 -11.36 5.65
CA GLY A 73 10.73 -11.57 6.58
C GLY A 73 9.91 -12.84 6.33
N ASP A 74 10.42 -13.75 5.48
CA ASP A 74 9.84 -15.08 5.34
C ASP A 74 10.17 -15.90 6.59
N ARG A 75 9.17 -16.07 7.46
CA ARG A 75 9.26 -16.98 8.61
C ARG A 75 8.66 -18.32 8.23
N ALA A 76 9.52 -19.33 8.11
CA ALA A 76 9.10 -20.71 8.00
C ALA A 76 9.04 -21.32 9.40
N VAL A 77 7.83 -21.58 9.90
CA VAL A 77 7.62 -22.47 11.05
C VAL A 77 7.24 -23.82 10.47
N ASP A 78 8.27 -24.65 10.23
CA ASP A 78 8.34 -26.01 9.69
C ASP A 78 7.49 -26.43 8.47
N GLN A 79 6.31 -25.87 8.22
CA GLN A 79 5.42 -26.26 7.12
C GLN A 79 4.49 -25.15 6.60
N ILE A 80 4.41 -23.97 7.23
CA ILE A 80 3.70 -22.80 6.66
C ILE A 80 4.73 -21.80 6.12
N ARG A 81 4.59 -21.40 4.85
CA ARG A 81 5.27 -20.21 4.34
C ARG A 81 4.31 -19.02 4.43
N VAL A 82 4.67 -18.07 5.26
CA VAL A 82 4.00 -16.79 5.36
C VAL A 82 4.84 -15.78 4.59
N ARG A 83 4.36 -15.37 3.42
CA ARG A 83 5.03 -14.33 2.62
C ARG A 83 4.36 -13.00 2.87
N THR A 84 5.11 -12.05 3.41
CA THR A 84 4.62 -10.67 3.58
C THR A 84 4.96 -9.86 2.34
N ARG A 85 3.95 -9.27 1.70
CA ARG A 85 4.12 -8.39 0.54
C ARG A 85 4.56 -7.00 0.99
N PRO A 86 5.11 -6.16 0.08
CA PRO A 86 5.55 -4.82 0.44
C PRO A 86 4.46 -3.95 1.08
N ASP A 87 3.19 -4.16 0.71
CA ASP A 87 2.03 -3.45 1.27
C ASP A 87 1.61 -3.95 2.66
N GLY A 88 2.34 -4.90 3.25
CA GLY A 88 2.04 -5.54 4.53
C GLY A 88 0.95 -6.62 4.45
N SER A 89 0.38 -6.87 3.26
CA SER A 89 -0.53 -7.99 3.07
C SER A 89 0.21 -9.32 3.18
N VAL A 90 -0.51 -10.35 3.61
CA VAL A 90 0.07 -11.66 3.87
C VAL A 90 -0.52 -12.69 2.91
N GLU A 91 0.37 -13.40 2.23
CA GLU A 91 0.03 -14.59 1.49
C GLU A 91 0.49 -15.80 2.30
N VAL A 92 -0.47 -16.60 2.76
CA VAL A 92 -0.19 -17.86 3.46
C VAL A 92 -0.21 -18.96 2.42
N GLU A 93 0.98 -19.39 2.00
CA GLU A 93 1.11 -20.56 1.15
C GLU A 93 1.14 -21.79 2.06
N MET A 94 -0.01 -22.48 2.13
CA MET A 94 -0.04 -23.82 2.66
C MET A 94 0.56 -24.75 1.59
N PRO A 95 1.54 -25.60 1.94
CA PRO A 95 2.07 -26.56 0.98
C PRO A 95 0.89 -27.39 0.48
N ARG A 96 0.66 -27.36 -0.84
CA ARG A 96 -0.34 -28.23 -1.46
C ARG A 96 -0.02 -29.63 -0.99
N SER A 97 -1.01 -30.31 -0.41
CA SER A 97 -0.85 -31.70 0.00
C SER A 97 -0.27 -32.45 -1.19
N VAL A 98 0.99 -32.87 -1.06
CA VAL A 98 1.54 -33.88 -1.95
C VAL A 98 0.79 -35.13 -1.52
N TYR A 99 -0.39 -35.36 -2.12
CA TYR A 99 -0.97 -36.69 -2.16
C TYR A 99 0.10 -37.56 -2.80
N MET A 100 0.91 -38.23 -1.97
CA MET A 100 1.66 -39.36 -2.46
C MET A 100 0.61 -40.28 -3.06
N ARG A 101 0.70 -40.47 -4.38
CA ARG A 101 0.14 -41.65 -5.02
C ARG A 101 0.89 -42.83 -4.42
N ALA A 102 0.49 -43.25 -3.23
CA ALA A 102 0.78 -44.58 -2.75
C ALA A 102 0.07 -45.49 -3.75
N ALA A 103 0.81 -45.95 -4.76
CA ALA A 103 0.42 -47.15 -5.48
C ALA A 103 0.44 -48.24 -4.41
N ALA A 104 -0.74 -48.59 -3.89
CA ALA A 104 -0.89 -49.76 -3.04
C ALA A 104 -0.54 -50.96 -3.91
N CYS A 105 0.74 -51.35 -3.89
CA CYS A 105 1.20 -52.59 -4.50
C CYS A 105 1.17 -53.62 -3.38
N THR A 106 0.00 -54.19 -3.11
CA THR A 106 -0.11 -55.41 -2.31
C THR A 106 0.30 -56.58 -3.21
N LEU A 107 1.31 -57.34 -2.79
CA LEU A 107 1.72 -58.61 -3.42
C LEU A 107 2.06 -58.51 -4.92
N GLY A 108 2.97 -57.62 -5.31
CA GLY A 108 3.62 -57.66 -6.63
C GLY A 108 2.75 -57.25 -7.83
N ARG A 109 1.52 -56.75 -7.63
CA ARG A 109 0.66 -56.24 -8.71
C ARG A 109 0.17 -54.83 -8.39
N CYS A 110 0.75 -53.83 -9.05
CA CYS A 110 0.25 -52.46 -8.97
C CYS A 110 -0.99 -52.34 -9.86
N LEU A 111 -2.18 -52.19 -9.27
CA LEU A 111 -3.43 -52.01 -10.01
C LEU A 111 -3.38 -50.69 -10.79
N GLY A 112 -3.72 -50.76 -12.09
CA GLY A 112 -3.40 -49.75 -13.09
C GLY A 112 -3.89 -48.32 -12.81
N ARG A 113 -3.15 -47.38 -13.41
CA ARG A 113 -3.40 -45.92 -13.43
C ARG A 113 -4.85 -45.59 -13.85
N ARG A 114 -5.78 -45.47 -12.90
CA ARG A 114 -7.01 -44.69 -13.14
C ARG A 114 -6.65 -43.21 -13.07
N LYS A 115 -6.93 -42.47 -14.15
CA LYS A 115 -6.93 -41.00 -14.13
C LYS A 115 -8.02 -40.58 -13.16
N ILE A 116 -7.64 -39.94 -12.06
CA ILE A 116 -8.60 -39.30 -11.16
C ILE A 116 -8.87 -37.94 -11.78
N ASP A 117 -10.09 -37.75 -12.28
CA ASP A 117 -10.56 -36.45 -12.73
C ASP A 117 -10.56 -35.47 -11.56
N ARG A 118 -10.23 -34.20 -11.86
CA ARG A 118 -10.18 -33.09 -10.89
C ARG A 118 -11.47 -33.08 -10.07
N GLN A 119 -11.37 -33.55 -8.82
CA GLN A 119 -12.48 -33.54 -7.89
C GLN A 119 -12.69 -32.10 -7.40
N SER A 120 -13.88 -31.56 -7.67
CA SER A 120 -14.30 -30.20 -7.32
C SER A 120 -14.29 -29.96 -5.81
N ASP A 121 -14.24 -28.68 -5.42
CA ASP A 121 -14.22 -28.06 -4.08
C ASP A 121 -15.29 -28.53 -3.07
N LYS A 122 -15.37 -29.83 -2.76
CA LYS A 122 -16.16 -30.34 -1.64
C LYS A 122 -15.25 -30.59 -0.43
N PRO A 123 -15.66 -30.18 0.79
CA PRO A 123 -14.92 -30.48 2.00
C PRO A 123 -14.84 -32.01 2.17
N ILE A 124 -13.61 -32.53 2.19
CA ILE A 124 -13.34 -33.95 2.33
C ILE A 124 -13.70 -34.35 3.78
N PRO A 125 -14.55 -35.37 4.01
CA PRO A 125 -14.74 -35.91 5.35
C PRO A 125 -13.40 -36.45 5.87
N GLN A 126 -13.04 -36.12 7.10
CA GLN A 126 -11.78 -36.54 7.72
C GLN A 126 -11.65 -38.06 7.67
N ALA A 127 -10.87 -38.55 6.71
CA ALA A 127 -10.58 -39.96 6.57
C ALA A 127 -9.62 -40.36 7.70
N THR A 128 -10.11 -41.18 8.62
CA THR A 128 -9.30 -41.98 9.54
C THR A 128 -8.31 -42.79 8.71
N ALA A 129 -7.02 -42.51 8.87
CA ALA A 129 -5.97 -43.20 8.12
C ALA A 129 -6.02 -44.72 8.39
N PRO A 130 -5.88 -45.59 7.36
CA PRO A 130 -5.81 -47.02 7.58
C PRO A 130 -4.56 -47.37 8.39
N VAL A 131 -4.76 -48.03 9.53
CA VAL A 131 -3.68 -48.56 10.37
C VAL A 131 -3.08 -49.77 9.64
N MET A 132 -1.93 -49.59 8.99
CA MET A 132 -1.13 -50.70 8.48
C MET A 132 -0.36 -51.34 9.64
N LEU A 133 -0.77 -52.55 10.05
CA LEU A 133 0.00 -53.41 10.96
C LEU A 133 1.34 -53.77 10.30
N GLY A 134 2.47 -53.29 10.85
CA GLY A 134 3.79 -53.87 10.59
C GLY A 134 4.97 -52.89 10.48
N ILE A 135 4.75 -51.62 10.14
CA ILE A 135 5.79 -50.58 10.16
C ILE A 135 5.13 -49.29 10.64
N SER A 136 5.13 -49.10 11.96
CA SER A 136 4.51 -47.95 12.64
C SER A 136 5.37 -46.70 12.51
N GLY A 137 5.44 -46.16 11.29
CA GLY A 137 5.88 -44.79 11.04
C GLY A 137 4.70 -44.03 10.46
N THR A 138 3.91 -43.37 11.30
CA THR A 138 3.01 -42.32 10.82
C THR A 138 3.88 -41.19 10.27
N PHE A 139 4.23 -41.25 9.00
CA PHE A 139 4.67 -40.09 8.21
C PHE A 139 3.44 -39.20 7.96
N GLY A 140 2.88 -38.70 9.05
CA GLY A 140 1.71 -37.84 9.06
C GLY A 140 2.17 -36.39 8.96
N TRP A 141 2.14 -35.85 7.76
CA TRP A 141 2.12 -34.40 7.58
C TRP A 141 0.86 -33.89 8.29
N THR A 142 1.06 -33.23 9.43
CA THR A 142 -0.05 -32.63 10.17
C THR A 142 -0.16 -31.20 9.64
N PRO A 143 -1.25 -30.81 8.96
CA PRO A 143 -1.41 -29.43 8.55
C PRO A 143 -1.24 -28.55 9.78
N ALA A 144 -0.41 -27.51 9.65
CA ALA A 144 -0.19 -26.59 10.74
C ALA A 144 -1.54 -26.07 11.25
N SER A 145 -1.71 -26.09 12.57
CA SER A 145 -3.02 -25.83 13.14
C SER A 145 -3.43 -24.38 12.83
N PRO A 146 -4.72 -24.10 12.58
CA PRO A 146 -5.21 -22.73 12.42
C PRO A 146 -4.77 -21.82 13.58
N ARG A 147 -4.61 -22.36 14.79
CA ARG A 147 -4.12 -21.64 15.97
C ARG A 147 -2.68 -21.18 15.83
N ASP A 148 -1.80 -21.99 15.24
CA ASP A 148 -0.40 -21.62 15.04
C ASP A 148 -0.26 -20.55 13.96
N ALA A 149 -1.07 -20.62 12.90
CA ALA A 149 -1.16 -19.56 11.89
C ALA A 149 -1.63 -18.23 12.51
N THR A 150 -2.70 -18.25 13.33
CA THR A 150 -3.16 -17.05 14.05
C THR A 150 -2.09 -16.50 14.98
N ARG A 151 -1.41 -17.34 15.76
CA ARG A 151 -0.32 -16.91 16.64
C ARG A 151 0.83 -16.26 15.88
N LEU A 152 1.19 -16.80 14.71
CA LEU A 152 2.23 -16.22 13.86
C LEU A 152 1.79 -14.87 13.28
N LEU A 153 0.53 -14.74 12.84
CA LEU A 153 -0.02 -13.47 12.35
C LEU A 153 -0.06 -12.40 13.45
N GLU A 154 -0.40 -12.76 14.68
CA GLU A 154 -0.37 -11.81 15.81
C GLU A 154 1.06 -11.40 16.15
N ARG A 155 2.00 -12.35 16.24
CA ARG A 155 3.42 -12.05 16.49
C ARG A 155 4.06 -11.18 15.42
N THR A 156 3.58 -11.24 14.17
CA THR A 156 4.11 -10.45 13.04
C THR A 156 3.30 -9.19 12.76
N ARG A 157 2.26 -8.90 13.54
CA ARG A 157 1.34 -7.81 13.28
C ARG A 157 2.03 -6.44 13.20
N GLU A 158 2.83 -6.10 14.20
CA GLU A 158 3.55 -4.81 14.25
C GLU A 158 4.51 -4.65 13.05
N GLN A 159 5.28 -5.69 12.75
CA GLN A 159 6.20 -5.69 11.60
C GLN A 159 5.45 -5.45 10.28
N ARG A 160 4.29 -6.09 10.09
CA ARG A 160 3.46 -5.91 8.90
C ARG A 160 2.89 -4.49 8.79
N VAL A 161 2.45 -3.92 9.90
CA VAL A 161 1.99 -2.53 9.95
C VAL A 161 3.12 -1.57 9.56
N GLN A 162 4.33 -1.75 10.09
CA GLN A 162 5.48 -0.91 9.73
C GLN A 162 5.88 -1.05 8.26
N GLN A 163 5.83 -2.27 7.71
CA GLN A 163 6.09 -2.51 6.28
C GLN A 163 5.04 -1.83 5.40
N ALA A 164 3.75 -1.93 5.76
CA ALA A 164 2.66 -1.25 5.05
C ALA A 164 2.85 0.27 5.06
N ILE A 165 3.15 0.85 6.21
CA ILE A 165 3.47 2.28 6.37
C ILE A 165 4.62 2.71 5.46
N ALA A 166 5.73 1.97 5.48
CA ALA A 166 6.90 2.26 4.67
C ALA A 166 6.58 2.18 3.16
N HIS A 167 5.75 1.23 2.74
CA HIS A 167 5.31 1.11 1.35
C HIS A 167 4.40 2.25 0.93
N GLN A 168 3.42 2.62 1.76
CA GLN A 168 2.55 3.77 1.48
C GLN A 168 3.36 5.06 1.34
N ARG A 169 4.37 5.29 2.20
CA ARG A 169 5.28 6.43 2.06
C ARG A 169 6.03 6.44 0.72
N ARG A 170 6.51 5.27 0.25
CA ARG A 170 7.15 5.16 -1.07
C ARG A 170 6.17 5.45 -2.21
N MET A 171 4.92 5.00 -2.08
CA MET A 171 3.88 5.26 -3.08
C MET A 171 3.53 6.76 -3.15
N LEU A 172 3.38 7.43 -2.00
CA LEU A 172 3.16 8.88 -1.94
C LEU A 172 4.32 9.67 -2.55
N ALA A 173 5.56 9.27 -2.27
CA ALA A 173 6.74 9.90 -2.86
C ALA A 173 6.81 9.71 -4.38
N ARG A 174 6.42 8.53 -4.88
CA ARG A 174 6.34 8.25 -6.31
C ARG A 174 5.25 9.08 -6.98
N SER A 175 4.05 9.10 -6.43
CA SER A 175 2.92 9.83 -7.01
C SER A 175 3.19 11.34 -7.06
N ALA A 176 3.87 11.87 -6.05
CA ALA A 176 4.37 13.25 -6.05
C ALA A 176 5.26 13.58 -7.27
N GLY A 177 6.12 12.64 -7.69
CA GLY A 177 6.96 12.80 -8.90
C GLY A 177 6.18 12.62 -10.21
N GLU A 178 5.20 11.70 -10.23
CA GLU A 178 4.38 11.44 -11.42
C GLU A 178 3.48 12.61 -11.81
N ILE A 179 3.04 13.44 -10.85
CA ILE A 179 2.19 14.60 -11.12
C ILE A 179 2.84 15.52 -12.16
N SER A 180 4.12 15.83 -12.02
CA SER A 180 4.83 16.70 -12.98
C SER A 180 4.92 16.09 -14.37
N VAL A 181 5.14 14.78 -14.46
CA VAL A 181 5.17 14.05 -15.74
C VAL A 181 3.79 14.09 -16.41
N ARG A 182 2.72 13.84 -15.65
CA ARG A 182 1.34 13.88 -16.15
C ARG A 182 0.94 15.28 -16.63
N LEU A 183 1.27 16.33 -15.87
CA LEU A 183 1.02 17.71 -16.27
C LEU A 183 1.79 18.08 -17.55
N GLY A 184 3.04 17.62 -17.67
CA GLY A 184 3.83 17.77 -18.88
C GLY A 184 3.18 17.08 -20.08
N ALA A 185 2.74 15.83 -19.93
CA ALA A 185 2.04 15.10 -20.98
C ALA A 185 0.75 15.80 -21.41
N LEU A 186 -0.06 16.28 -20.46
CA LEU A 186 -1.30 17.02 -20.74
C LEU A 186 -1.04 18.30 -21.55
N LEU A 187 0.06 19.01 -21.28
CA LEU A 187 0.39 20.23 -22.01
C LEU A 187 0.73 19.94 -23.49
N HIS A 188 1.39 18.82 -23.77
CA HIS A 188 1.84 18.45 -25.12
C HIS A 188 0.78 17.67 -25.92
N ASP A 189 -0.32 17.25 -25.28
CA ASP A 189 -1.39 16.50 -25.93
C ASP A 189 -2.23 17.39 -26.86
N THR A 190 -1.87 17.43 -28.14
CA THR A 190 -2.56 18.22 -29.18
C THR A 190 -3.98 17.75 -29.49
N ALA A 191 -4.35 16.52 -29.10
CA ALA A 191 -5.71 16.02 -29.31
C ALA A 191 -6.73 16.70 -28.38
N LEU A 192 -6.27 17.25 -27.25
CA LEU A 192 -7.13 17.93 -26.29
C LEU A 192 -7.25 19.43 -26.60
N ALA A 193 -8.48 19.94 -26.60
CA ALA A 193 -8.75 21.37 -26.67
C ALA A 193 -8.18 22.11 -25.42
N PRO A 194 -7.69 23.36 -25.55
CA PRO A 194 -7.10 24.11 -24.44
C PRO A 194 -7.97 24.19 -23.18
N ALA A 195 -9.28 24.46 -23.35
CA ALA A 195 -10.23 24.50 -22.25
C ALA A 195 -10.31 23.16 -21.50
N ARG A 196 -10.27 22.04 -22.22
CA ARG A 196 -10.31 20.71 -21.61
C ARG A 196 -9.03 20.39 -20.83
N ARG A 197 -7.86 20.81 -21.33
CA ARG A 197 -6.59 20.65 -20.59
C ARG A 197 -6.64 21.40 -19.26
N ARG A 198 -7.10 22.64 -19.27
CA ARG A 198 -7.29 23.46 -18.05
C ARG A 198 -8.25 22.81 -17.07
N GLU A 199 -9.36 22.26 -17.54
CA GLU A 199 -10.31 21.55 -16.69
C GLU A 199 -9.67 20.31 -16.03
N ILE A 200 -8.90 19.51 -16.79
CA ILE A 200 -8.19 18.35 -16.24
C ILE A 200 -7.14 18.77 -15.20
N VAL A 201 -6.38 19.83 -15.45
CA VAL A 201 -5.41 20.36 -14.48
C VAL A 201 -6.10 20.81 -13.19
N PHE A 202 -7.26 21.46 -13.30
CA PHE A 202 -8.08 21.83 -12.13
C PHE A 202 -8.57 20.59 -11.39
N GLN A 203 -9.07 19.57 -12.09
CA GLN A 203 -9.54 18.34 -11.48
C GLN A 203 -8.41 17.64 -10.70
N LEU A 204 -7.21 17.55 -11.27
CA LEU A 204 -6.04 16.99 -10.57
C LEU A 204 -5.70 17.75 -9.29
N TRP A 205 -5.91 19.06 -9.28
CA TRP A 205 -5.71 19.91 -8.11
C TRP A 205 -6.79 19.66 -7.05
N ASP A 206 -8.07 19.57 -7.44
CA ASP A 206 -9.19 19.35 -6.51
C ASP A 206 -9.15 17.94 -5.92
N ASP A 207 -8.93 16.93 -6.77
CA ASP A 207 -8.82 15.51 -6.39
C ASP A 207 -7.74 15.28 -5.34
N ALA A 208 -6.57 15.95 -5.48
CA ALA A 208 -5.47 15.81 -4.53
C ALA A 208 -5.90 16.21 -3.11
N VAL A 209 -6.73 17.25 -2.97
CA VAL A 209 -7.19 17.75 -1.66
C VAL A 209 -8.39 16.94 -1.14
N CYS A 210 -9.34 16.61 -2.02
CA CYS A 210 -10.53 15.85 -1.67
C CYS A 210 -10.18 14.47 -1.12
N SER A 211 -9.27 13.77 -1.80
CA SER A 211 -8.86 12.42 -1.41
C SER A 211 -8.12 12.38 -0.07
N ALA A 212 -7.39 13.45 0.29
CA ALA A 212 -6.73 13.54 1.59
C ALA A 212 -7.72 13.92 2.71
N SER A 213 -8.79 14.64 2.38
CA SER A 213 -9.79 15.08 3.36
C SER A 213 -10.78 13.97 3.74
N SER A 214 -10.95 12.96 2.88
CA SER A 214 -11.82 11.79 3.16
C SER A 214 -11.19 10.77 4.12
N VAL A 215 -9.92 10.94 4.49
CA VAL A 215 -9.21 10.01 5.37
C VAL A 215 -9.64 10.25 6.82
N GLY A 216 -10.06 9.18 7.52
CA GLY A 216 -10.45 9.25 8.93
C GLY A 216 -9.31 9.71 9.83
N ARG A 217 -9.63 10.38 10.96
CA ARG A 217 -8.62 10.88 11.92
C ARG A 217 -7.74 9.78 12.51
N ASP A 218 -8.23 8.55 12.51
CA ASP A 218 -7.54 7.38 13.06
C ASP A 218 -6.59 6.71 12.06
N ASP A 219 -6.46 7.22 10.82
CA ASP A 219 -5.45 6.71 9.88
C ASP A 219 -4.04 7.10 10.35
N PRO A 220 -3.14 6.13 10.64
CA PRO A 220 -1.76 6.42 11.04
C PRO A 220 -0.95 7.21 10.00
N LEU A 221 -1.44 7.33 8.77
CA LEU A 221 -0.81 8.09 7.68
C LEU A 221 -1.57 9.37 7.30
N ALA A 222 -2.58 9.78 8.06
CA ALA A 222 -3.40 10.95 7.74
C ALA A 222 -2.53 12.20 7.53
N ALA A 223 -1.56 12.44 8.42
CA ALA A 223 -0.66 13.59 8.35
C ALA A 223 0.22 13.56 7.09
N GLU A 224 0.82 12.42 6.74
CA GLU A 224 1.63 12.26 5.54
C GLU A 224 0.80 12.41 4.26
N ARG A 225 -0.42 11.86 4.22
CA ARG A 225 -1.34 12.02 3.08
C ARG A 225 -1.74 13.48 2.89
N MET A 226 -2.08 14.18 3.96
CA MET A 226 -2.37 15.62 3.92
C MET A 226 -1.17 16.44 3.44
N ARG A 227 0.03 16.13 3.93
CA ARG A 227 1.26 16.78 3.47
C ARG A 227 1.51 16.54 1.98
N ALA A 228 1.38 15.30 1.52
CA ALA A 228 1.55 14.94 0.11
C ALA A 228 0.54 15.67 -0.79
N ALA A 229 -0.72 15.75 -0.37
CA ALA A 229 -1.76 16.52 -1.06
C ALA A 229 -1.44 18.01 -1.14
N GLN A 230 -0.96 18.62 -0.05
CA GLN A 230 -0.55 20.02 -0.04
C GLN A 230 0.66 20.28 -0.94
N GLU A 231 1.64 19.37 -0.96
CA GLU A 231 2.78 19.46 -1.89
C GLU A 231 2.35 19.32 -3.35
N ALA A 232 1.47 18.38 -3.67
CA ALA A 232 0.86 18.21 -4.99
C ALA A 232 0.17 19.52 -5.43
N ARG A 233 -0.61 20.12 -4.53
CA ARG A 233 -1.30 21.39 -4.76
C ARG A 233 -0.36 22.51 -5.18
N VAL A 234 0.71 22.70 -4.40
CA VAL A 234 1.72 23.73 -4.66
C VAL A 234 2.45 23.46 -5.97
N ARG A 235 2.75 22.20 -6.29
CA ARG A 235 3.39 21.83 -7.58
C ARG A 235 2.47 22.16 -8.77
N ILE A 236 1.18 21.84 -8.68
CA ILE A 236 0.20 22.14 -9.73
C ILE A 236 0.02 23.65 -9.90
N GLU A 237 -0.13 24.41 -8.81
CA GLU A 237 -0.24 25.88 -8.86
C GLU A 237 0.99 26.52 -9.52
N ARG A 238 2.21 26.10 -9.14
CA ARG A 238 3.45 26.56 -9.78
C ARG A 238 3.56 26.16 -11.25
N PHE A 239 3.07 24.97 -11.62
CA PHE A 239 3.00 24.53 -13.00
C PHE A 239 2.10 25.46 -13.82
N VAL A 240 0.92 25.81 -13.30
CA VAL A 240 -0.01 26.74 -13.95
C VAL A 240 0.60 28.13 -14.10
N GLN A 241 1.23 28.66 -13.05
CA GLN A 241 1.92 29.96 -13.13
C GLN A 241 2.97 30.00 -14.23
N ARG A 242 3.75 28.91 -14.38
CA ARG A 242 4.86 28.85 -15.35
C ARG A 242 4.40 28.64 -16.79
N TRP A 243 3.45 27.74 -17.02
CA TRP A 243 3.11 27.27 -18.37
C TRP A 243 1.77 27.81 -18.88
N LEU A 244 0.91 28.25 -17.98
CA LEU A 244 -0.40 28.82 -18.27
C LEU A 244 -0.50 30.21 -17.61
N PRO A 245 0.40 31.17 -17.93
CA PRO A 245 0.38 32.48 -17.31
C PRO A 245 -0.92 33.21 -17.61
N ARG A 246 -1.31 34.12 -16.72
CA ARG A 246 -2.51 34.95 -16.85
C ARG A 246 -2.51 35.71 -18.18
N GLY A 247 -3.65 35.76 -18.85
CA GLY A 247 -3.80 36.44 -20.15
C GLY A 247 -3.28 35.67 -21.36
N SER A 248 -2.55 34.55 -21.18
CA SER A 248 -2.18 33.69 -22.31
C SER A 248 -3.39 32.91 -22.84
N ALA A 249 -3.31 32.44 -24.09
CA ALA A 249 -4.36 31.60 -24.69
C ALA A 249 -4.63 30.31 -23.90
N LEU A 250 -3.62 29.83 -23.16
CA LEU A 250 -3.72 28.64 -22.31
C LEU A 250 -4.03 28.98 -20.84
N GLY A 251 -3.97 30.25 -20.43
CA GLY A 251 -4.25 30.71 -19.07
C GLY A 251 -5.72 30.59 -18.69
N TYR A 252 -6.01 30.56 -17.37
CA TYR A 252 -7.38 30.61 -16.87
C TYR A 252 -7.90 32.05 -16.87
N SER A 253 -9.15 32.24 -17.30
CA SER A 253 -9.86 33.50 -17.11
C SER A 253 -10.49 33.57 -15.71
N GLU A 254 -10.82 34.77 -15.23
CA GLU A 254 -11.50 34.96 -13.94
C GLU A 254 -12.88 34.26 -13.91
N ALA A 255 -13.64 34.36 -14.99
CA ALA A 255 -14.94 33.69 -15.10
C ALA A 255 -14.80 32.16 -15.08
N GLU A 256 -13.74 31.63 -15.69
CA GLU A 256 -13.44 30.19 -15.66
C GLU A 256 -13.04 29.74 -14.26
N LEU A 257 -12.16 30.49 -13.56
CA LEU A 257 -11.80 30.19 -12.18
C LEU A 257 -13.00 30.26 -11.24
N ALA A 258 -13.90 31.22 -11.42
CA ALA A 258 -15.12 31.32 -10.62
C ALA A 258 -16.02 30.08 -10.82
N ARG A 259 -16.24 29.68 -12.08
CA ARG A 259 -17.02 28.49 -12.44
C ARG A 259 -16.41 27.20 -11.90
N LEU A 260 -15.10 27.03 -12.01
CA LEU A 260 -14.43 25.83 -11.51
C LEU A 260 -14.49 25.78 -9.97
N ASN A 261 -14.24 26.91 -9.31
CA ASN A 261 -14.28 27.00 -7.85
C ASN A 261 -15.68 26.80 -7.25
N SER A 262 -16.77 27.05 -8.00
CA SER A 262 -18.12 26.80 -7.48
C SER A 262 -18.46 25.32 -7.35
N GLY A 263 -17.79 24.44 -8.10
CA GLY A 263 -18.01 22.98 -8.08
C GLY A 263 -16.94 22.18 -7.33
N ARG A 264 -15.99 22.86 -6.68
CA ARG A 264 -14.86 22.22 -6.01
C ARG A 264 -15.28 21.47 -4.75
N CYS A 265 -14.59 20.39 -4.41
CA CYS A 265 -14.73 19.76 -3.10
C CYS A 265 -13.66 20.27 -2.10
N ALA A 266 -12.52 20.81 -2.57
CA ALA A 266 -11.52 21.41 -1.71
C ALA A 266 -12.04 22.62 -0.92
N SER A 267 -11.72 22.70 0.38
CA SER A 267 -12.15 23.83 1.23
C SER A 267 -11.57 25.17 0.75
N ARG A 268 -10.27 25.19 0.42
CA ARG A 268 -9.58 26.38 -0.11
C ARG A 268 -9.88 26.54 -1.61
N PRO A 269 -10.03 27.77 -2.12
CA PRO A 269 -10.25 28.00 -3.56
C PRO A 269 -8.95 27.84 -4.36
N PHE A 270 -9.08 27.39 -5.61
CA PHE A 270 -8.01 27.39 -6.59
C PHE A 270 -7.73 28.80 -7.10
N ARG A 271 -6.58 29.35 -6.70
CA ARG A 271 -6.14 30.70 -7.06
C ARG A 271 -4.67 30.70 -7.52
N PRO A 272 -4.37 30.13 -8.69
CA PRO A 272 -2.99 29.95 -9.13
C PRO A 272 -2.23 31.27 -9.33
N TYR A 273 -2.91 32.40 -9.55
CA TYR A 273 -2.24 33.68 -9.86
C TYR A 273 -2.12 34.65 -8.67
N ALA A 274 -2.72 34.34 -7.50
CA ALA A 274 -2.78 35.27 -6.38
C ALA A 274 -1.40 35.70 -5.85
N ALA A 275 -0.40 34.82 -5.90
CA ALA A 275 0.96 35.15 -5.45
C ALA A 275 1.66 36.15 -6.39
N THR A 276 1.39 36.05 -7.70
CA THR A 276 1.96 36.97 -8.70
C THR A 276 1.32 38.35 -8.60
N ASP A 277 0.01 38.40 -8.36
CA ASP A 277 -0.74 39.65 -8.21
C ASP A 277 -0.26 40.45 -6.98
N ALA A 278 0.08 39.78 -5.88
CA ALA A 278 0.61 40.43 -4.68
C ALA A 278 1.96 41.14 -4.93
N VAL A 279 2.87 40.49 -5.68
CA VAL A 279 4.17 41.07 -6.01
C VAL A 279 4.03 42.23 -7.00
N ALA A 280 3.18 42.09 -8.01
CA ALA A 280 2.95 43.13 -9.00
C ALA A 280 2.34 44.41 -8.39
N GLY A 281 1.45 44.26 -7.40
CA GLY A 281 0.86 45.39 -6.68
C GLY A 281 1.89 46.18 -5.86
N GLU A 282 2.92 45.52 -5.31
CA GLU A 282 3.97 46.18 -4.54
C GLU A 282 4.97 46.93 -5.44
N THR A 283 5.22 46.43 -6.66
CA THR A 283 6.16 47.10 -7.59
C THR A 283 5.55 48.33 -8.25
N ALA A 284 4.23 48.38 -8.45
CA ALA A 284 3.53 49.53 -9.02
C ALA A 284 3.32 50.68 -8.02
N ALA A 285 3.53 50.43 -6.73
CA ALA A 285 3.42 51.43 -5.67
C ALA A 285 4.76 52.12 -5.33
N GLN A 286 5.86 51.67 -5.94
CA GLN A 286 7.20 52.27 -5.84
C GLN A 286 7.47 53.17 -7.05
#